data_AF-A0ABD1VX86-F1
#
_entry.id   AF-A0ABD1VX86-F1
#
_cell.length_a   1.000
_cell.length_b   1.000
_cell.length_c   1.000
_cell.angle_alpha   90.00
_cell.angle_beta   90.00
_cell.angle_gamma   90.00
#
_symmetry.space_group_name_H-M   'P 1'
#
loop_
_entity.id
_entity.type
_entity.pdbx_description
1 polymer ?
#
loop_
_entity_poly.entity_id
_entity_poly.type
_entity_poly.pdbx_seq_one_letter_code
_entity_poly.pdbx_strand_id
1 'polypeptide(L)'
;MLSEILPYFLRVFHFLWPRILCLEEVHYMWKLGGLRVLNSYWINEDSTYKYYEVILVDTAHAAVRNDPRINWICNAVHKHRELRGLTSAGKKFRGLRGKGHLHHKARPSRRATWKRNQTLSLRRYR
;
A
#
# COMPACT_ATOMS: atom_id res chain seq x y z
N MET A 1 36.60 29.63 9.77
CA MET A 1 35.24 30.13 10.06
C MET A 1 34.36 30.07 8.80
N LEU A 2 34.31 28.91 8.11
CA LEU A 2 33.39 28.62 7.00
C LEU A 2 33.22 27.09 6.85
N SER A 3 33.23 26.35 7.96
CA SER A 3 33.17 24.88 7.99
C SER A 3 31.79 24.31 8.40
N GLU A 4 30.73 25.12 8.45
CA GLU A 4 29.44 24.71 9.05
C GLU A 4 28.21 24.81 8.12
N ILE A 5 28.37 24.61 6.80
CA ILE A 5 27.23 24.74 5.86
C ILE A 5 26.59 23.39 5.45
N LEU A 6 27.11 22.22 5.82
CA LEU A 6 26.50 20.95 5.39
C LEU A 6 26.48 19.86 6.47
N PRO A 7 25.32 19.64 7.11
CA PRO A 7 24.95 18.28 7.49
C PRO A 7 23.48 17.98 7.17
N TYR A 8 23.01 18.27 5.95
CA TYR A 8 21.64 17.90 5.53
C TYR A 8 21.56 16.82 4.44
N PHE A 9 22.70 16.42 3.85
CA PHE A 9 22.70 15.47 2.73
C PHE A 9 23.13 14.04 3.09
N LEU A 10 23.86 13.84 4.19
CA LEU A 10 24.29 12.51 4.64
C LEU A 10 23.25 11.84 5.56
N ARG A 11 22.09 11.52 5.00
CA ARG A 11 21.23 10.46 5.52
C ARG A 11 20.99 9.40 4.44
N VAL A 12 22.08 9.03 3.76
CA VAL A 12 22.16 7.82 2.94
C VAL A 12 22.27 6.65 3.92
N PHE A 13 21.55 5.55 3.70
CA PHE A 13 21.62 4.27 4.44
C PHE A 13 20.76 3.99 5.69
N HIS A 14 19.85 4.86 6.12
CA HIS A 14 18.78 4.42 7.06
C HIS A 14 17.42 4.40 6.38
N PHE A 15 17.33 3.75 5.21
CA PHE A 15 16.06 3.54 4.53
C PHE A 15 15.36 2.34 5.17
N LEU A 16 14.56 2.68 6.18
CA LEU A 16 13.72 1.81 6.98
C LEU A 16 13.09 0.66 6.13
N TRP A 17 13.21 -0.52 6.71
CA TRP A 17 12.78 -1.86 6.30
C TRP A 17 11.28 -2.14 6.01
N PRO A 18 10.24 -1.29 6.29
CA PRO A 18 8.84 -1.74 6.16
C PRO A 18 8.30 -1.89 4.73
N ARG A 19 9.11 -1.67 3.68
CA ARG A 19 8.60 -1.48 2.30
C ARG A 19 8.64 -2.73 1.42
N ILE A 20 9.41 -3.76 1.79
CA ILE A 20 9.73 -4.92 0.94
C ILE A 20 8.46 -5.69 0.55
N LEU A 21 7.60 -6.02 1.52
CA LEU A 21 6.37 -6.79 1.31
C LEU A 21 5.42 -6.14 0.28
N CYS A 22 5.29 -4.81 0.31
CA CYS A 22 4.41 -4.10 -0.63
C CYS A 22 4.99 -4.07 -2.05
N LEU A 23 6.32 -4.03 -2.18
CA LEU A 23 7.00 -4.02 -3.47
C LEU A 23 6.90 -5.37 -4.17
N GLU A 24 6.96 -6.45 -3.41
CA GLU A 24 6.88 -7.81 -3.95
C GLU A 24 5.49 -8.14 -4.50
N GLU A 25 4.42 -7.76 -3.80
CA GLU A 25 3.05 -7.89 -4.33
C GLU A 25 2.89 -7.16 -5.67
N VAL A 26 3.52 -6.00 -5.82
CA VAL A 26 3.51 -5.20 -7.05
C VAL A 26 4.32 -5.87 -8.16
N HIS A 27 5.47 -6.45 -7.83
CA HIS A 27 6.33 -7.16 -8.79
C HIS A 27 5.61 -8.36 -9.42
N TYR A 28 4.90 -9.16 -8.62
CA TYR A 28 4.13 -10.30 -9.11
C TYR A 28 3.03 -9.90 -10.11
N MET A 29 2.46 -8.70 -10.00
CA MET A 29 1.45 -8.23 -10.97
C MET A 29 2.02 -7.92 -12.34
N TRP A 30 3.22 -7.36 -12.40
CA TRP A 30 3.85 -7.10 -13.70
C TRP A 30 4.05 -8.43 -14.44
N LYS A 31 4.44 -9.47 -13.70
CA LYS A 31 4.60 -10.82 -14.24
C LYS A 31 3.27 -11.51 -14.57
N LEU A 32 2.22 -11.28 -13.78
CA LEU A 32 0.96 -12.04 -13.81
C LEU A 32 -0.28 -11.14 -13.89
N GLY A 33 -0.36 -10.27 -14.89
CA GLY A 33 -1.41 -9.25 -15.03
C GLY A 33 -2.86 -9.77 -15.15
N GLY A 34 -3.03 -11.05 -15.52
CA GLY A 34 -4.35 -11.70 -15.61
C GLY A 34 -5.00 -12.01 -14.25
N LEU A 35 -4.19 -12.15 -13.19
CA LEU A 35 -4.63 -12.58 -11.86
C LEU A 35 -4.90 -11.37 -10.95
N ARG A 36 -5.48 -11.62 -9.78
CA ARG A 36 -5.69 -10.61 -8.72
C ARG A 36 -4.98 -11.03 -7.44
N VAL A 37 -4.22 -10.12 -6.84
CA VAL A 37 -3.61 -10.34 -5.53
C VAL A 37 -4.67 -10.23 -4.44
N LEU A 38 -4.81 -11.31 -3.67
CA LEU A 38 -5.63 -11.32 -2.47
C LEU A 38 -4.85 -10.73 -1.30
N ASN A 39 -3.74 -11.39 -0.93
CA ASN A 39 -2.81 -11.01 0.13
C ASN A 39 -1.49 -11.81 0.01
N SER A 40 -0.49 -11.46 0.80
CA SER A 40 0.77 -12.21 0.94
C SER A 40 1.12 -12.50 2.41
N TYR A 41 2.00 -13.48 2.63
CA TYR A 41 2.55 -13.82 3.94
C TYR A 41 4.03 -14.19 3.88
N TRP A 42 4.72 -14.04 5.02
CA TRP A 42 6.14 -14.34 5.17
C TRP A 42 6.34 -15.84 5.36
N ILE A 43 7.37 -16.39 4.72
CA ILE A 43 7.73 -17.81 4.81
C ILE A 43 9.05 -17.96 5.56
N ASN A 44 10.11 -17.37 5.02
CA ASN A 44 11.46 -17.53 5.50
C ASN A 44 12.32 -16.31 5.14
N GLU A 45 13.46 -16.17 5.79
CA GLU A 45 14.46 -15.15 5.47
C GLU A 45 15.88 -15.71 5.51
N ASP A 46 16.67 -15.30 4.52
CA ASP A 46 18.12 -15.46 4.49
C ASP A 46 18.79 -14.11 4.83
N SER A 47 20.12 -14.09 4.95
CA SER A 47 20.87 -12.84 5.16
C SER A 47 20.69 -11.81 4.04
N THR A 48 20.45 -12.27 2.81
CA THR A 48 20.34 -11.42 1.61
C THR A 48 18.89 -11.24 1.14
N TYR A 49 18.02 -12.24 1.34
CA TYR A 49 16.69 -12.28 0.75
C TYR A 49 15.61 -12.55 1.79
N LYS A 50 14.40 -12.07 1.53
CA LYS A 50 13.20 -12.46 2.27
C LYS A 50 12.23 -13.09 1.30
N TYR A 51 11.66 -14.22 1.69
CA TYR A 51 10.72 -14.96 0.87
C TYR A 51 9.30 -14.77 1.39
N TYR A 52 8.40 -14.49 0.45
CA TYR A 52 6.98 -14.34 0.72
C TYR A 52 6.15 -15.14 -0.28
N GLU A 53 5.06 -15.69 0.21
CA GLU A 53 4.07 -16.37 -0.62
C GLU A 53 2.92 -15.39 -0.92
N VAL A 54 2.62 -15.21 -2.21
CA VAL A 54 1.57 -14.32 -2.68
C VAL A 54 0.37 -15.16 -3.11
N ILE A 55 -0.78 -14.92 -2.48
CA ILE A 55 -2.03 -15.59 -2.81
C ILE A 55 -2.69 -14.84 -3.97
N LEU A 56 -2.79 -15.52 -5.11
CA LEU A 56 -3.40 -15.01 -6.34
C LEU A 56 -4.73 -15.70 -6.60
N VAL A 57 -5.67 -14.95 -7.18
CA VAL A 57 -6.99 -15.44 -7.57
C VAL A 57 -7.21 -15.16 -9.05
N ASP A 58 -7.68 -16.18 -9.78
CA ASP A 58 -8.15 -16.02 -11.15
C ASP A 58 -9.61 -15.57 -11.18
N THR A 59 -9.87 -14.41 -11.80
CA THR A 59 -11.21 -13.85 -11.95
C THR A 59 -12.03 -14.44 -13.11
N ALA A 60 -11.37 -15.12 -14.05
CA ALA A 60 -12.04 -15.78 -15.17
C ALA A 60 -12.60 -17.15 -14.76
N HIS A 61 -12.09 -17.73 -13.68
CA HIS A 61 -12.50 -19.05 -13.20
C HIS A 61 -13.94 -19.06 -12.66
N ALA A 62 -14.76 -19.99 -13.16
CA ALA A 62 -16.18 -20.06 -12.82
C ALA A 62 -16.43 -20.27 -11.32
N ALA A 63 -15.61 -21.09 -10.63
CA ALA A 63 -15.79 -21.31 -9.20
C ALA A 63 -15.61 -20.02 -8.37
N VAL A 64 -14.71 -19.13 -8.80
CA VAL A 64 -14.50 -17.83 -8.12
C VAL A 64 -15.65 -16.87 -8.37
N ARG A 65 -16.23 -16.89 -9.57
CA ARG A 65 -17.38 -16.03 -9.90
C ARG A 65 -18.66 -16.47 -9.21
N ASN A 66 -18.84 -17.78 -9.05
CA ASN A 66 -20.04 -18.37 -8.46
C ASN A 66 -20.01 -18.36 -6.91
N ASP A 67 -18.83 -18.36 -6.29
CA ASP A 67 -18.73 -18.30 -4.82
C ASP A 67 -19.02 -16.88 -4.29
N PRO A 68 -20.11 -16.68 -3.52
CA PRO A 68 -20.48 -15.37 -2.98
C PRO A 68 -19.44 -14.79 -1.99
N ARG A 69 -18.57 -15.62 -1.39
CA ARG A 69 -17.56 -15.18 -0.42
C ARG A 69 -16.40 -14.43 -1.05
N ILE A 70 -16.01 -14.83 -2.27
CA ILE A 70 -14.82 -14.32 -2.95
C ILE A 70 -15.15 -13.54 -4.23
N ASN A 71 -16.35 -13.72 -4.79
CA ASN A 71 -16.85 -13.04 -6.00
C ASN A 71 -16.53 -11.53 -6.03
N TRP A 72 -16.56 -10.85 -4.87
CA TRP A 72 -16.28 -9.42 -4.80
C TRP A 72 -14.96 -9.02 -5.50
N ILE A 73 -13.95 -9.90 -5.54
CA ILE A 73 -12.65 -9.63 -6.18
C ILE A 73 -12.74 -9.57 -7.71
N CYS A 74 -13.75 -10.18 -8.32
CA CYS A 74 -13.98 -10.20 -9.76
C CYS A 74 -14.45 -8.85 -10.31
N ASN A 75 -14.99 -7.97 -9.46
CA ASN A 75 -15.44 -6.65 -9.86
C ASN A 75 -14.26 -5.79 -10.36
N ALA A 76 -14.49 -4.99 -11.41
CA ALA A 76 -13.45 -4.17 -12.03
C ALA A 76 -12.81 -3.15 -11.06
N VAL A 77 -13.53 -2.73 -10.01
CA VAL A 77 -13.02 -1.84 -8.94
C VAL A 77 -11.81 -2.44 -8.22
N HIS A 78 -11.67 -3.76 -8.21
CA HIS A 78 -10.61 -4.52 -7.55
C HIS A 78 -9.44 -4.88 -8.48
N LYS A 79 -9.37 -4.29 -9.68
CA LYS A 79 -8.16 -4.36 -10.51
C LYS A 79 -6.98 -3.69 -9.81
N HIS A 80 -5.82 -4.32 -9.85
CA HIS A 80 -4.56 -3.82 -9.31
C HIS A 80 -4.66 -3.18 -7.90
N ARG A 81 -5.03 -3.98 -6.90
CA ARG A 81 -5.23 -3.53 -5.51
C ARG A 81 -3.91 -3.28 -4.81
N GLU A 82 -2.94 -4.13 -5.08
CA GLU A 82 -1.55 -4.07 -4.65
C GLU A 82 -0.85 -2.80 -5.12
N LEU A 83 -0.99 -2.37 -6.39
CA LEU A 83 -0.48 -1.07 -6.87
C LEU A 83 -1.06 0.11 -6.10
N ARG A 84 -2.34 0.01 -5.71
CA ARG A 84 -3.03 1.05 -4.93
C ARG A 84 -2.80 0.94 -3.42
N GLY A 85 -2.03 -0.07 -2.98
CA GLY A 85 -1.78 -0.35 -1.56
C GLY A 85 -3.06 -0.62 -0.77
N LEU A 86 -3.98 -1.40 -1.34
CA LEU A 86 -5.23 -1.83 -0.71
C LEU A 86 -5.13 -3.22 -0.05
N THR A 87 -4.05 -3.95 -0.32
CA THR A 87 -3.66 -5.19 0.35
C THR A 87 -3.30 -4.93 1.82
N SER A 88 -3.18 -5.99 2.63
CA SER A 88 -2.86 -5.87 4.05
C SER A 88 -1.49 -5.22 4.28
N ALA A 89 -0.52 -5.54 3.40
CA ALA A 89 0.80 -4.95 3.33
C ALA A 89 0.74 -3.45 3.02
N GLY A 90 0.04 -3.07 1.94
CA GLY A 90 -0.13 -1.68 1.54
C GLY A 90 -0.83 -0.84 2.60
N LYS A 91 -1.85 -1.38 3.27
CA LYS A 91 -2.53 -0.73 4.40
C LYS A 91 -1.62 -0.52 5.61
N LYS A 92 -0.70 -1.47 5.89
CA LYS A 92 0.32 -1.32 6.96
C LYS A 92 1.25 -0.17 6.64
N PHE A 93 1.81 -0.14 5.43
CA PHE A 93 2.71 0.93 4.97
C PHE A 93 2.03 2.31 5.00
N ARG A 94 0.76 2.39 4.61
CA ARG A 94 -0.03 3.62 4.64
C ARG A 94 -0.43 4.08 6.05
N GLY A 95 -0.12 3.30 7.10
CA GLY A 95 -0.48 3.62 8.48
C GLY A 95 -1.99 3.52 8.77
N LEU A 96 -2.72 2.70 8.01
CA LEU A 96 -4.18 2.57 8.08
C LEU A 96 -4.68 1.47 9.04
N ARG A 97 -3.77 0.72 9.67
CA ARG A 97 -4.13 -0.34 10.63
C ARG A 97 -4.67 0.20 11.95
N GLY A 98 -4.05 1.23 12.52
CA GLY A 98 -4.50 1.82 13.78
C GLY A 98 -5.66 2.81 13.58
N LYS A 99 -6.48 3.00 14.60
CA LYS A 99 -7.58 4.00 14.68
C LYS A 99 -7.31 4.97 15.85
N GLY A 100 -7.95 6.13 15.85
CA GLY A 100 -7.81 7.13 16.92
C GLY A 100 -6.92 8.33 16.59
N HIS A 101 -6.54 9.07 17.63
CA HIS A 101 -5.87 10.38 17.52
C HIS A 101 -4.51 10.29 16.82
N LEU A 102 -3.77 9.19 16.92
CA LEU A 102 -2.48 9.05 16.23
C LEU A 102 -2.63 8.90 14.70
N HIS A 103 -3.78 8.44 14.22
CA HIS A 103 -4.01 8.09 12.82
C HIS A 103 -4.92 9.07 12.07
N HIS A 104 -5.33 10.19 12.70
CA HIS A 104 -6.25 11.15 12.08
C HIS A 104 -5.66 11.82 10.84
N LYS A 105 -4.34 12.09 10.82
CA LYS A 105 -3.65 12.67 9.65
C LYS A 105 -3.50 11.68 8.48
N ALA A 106 -3.62 10.38 8.73
CA ALA A 106 -3.49 9.36 7.70
C ALA A 106 -4.82 8.99 7.01
N ARG A 107 -5.97 9.38 7.58
CA ARG A 107 -7.31 9.02 7.06
C ARG A 107 -8.02 10.17 6.34
N PRO A 108 -8.63 9.94 5.15
CA PRO A 108 -8.71 8.66 4.42
C PRO A 108 -7.41 8.31 3.66
N SER A 109 -6.63 9.32 3.31
CA SER A 109 -5.25 9.21 2.85
C SER A 109 -4.51 10.48 3.26
N ARG A 110 -3.18 10.42 3.42
CA ARG A 110 -2.36 11.61 3.78
C ARG A 110 -2.61 12.79 2.83
N ARG A 111 -2.68 12.52 1.51
CA ARG A 111 -2.95 13.53 0.48
C ARG A 111 -4.35 14.12 0.60
N ALA A 112 -5.37 13.31 0.85
CA ALA A 112 -6.74 13.79 1.02
C ALA A 112 -6.87 14.70 2.25
N THR A 113 -6.23 14.33 3.36
CA THR A 113 -6.23 15.14 4.58
C THR A 113 -5.48 16.46 4.39
N TRP A 114 -4.31 16.42 3.73
CA TRP A 114 -3.59 17.64 3.39
C TRP A 114 -4.42 18.57 2.50
N LYS A 115 -5.04 18.04 1.44
CA LYS A 115 -5.91 18.81 0.55
C LYS A 115 -7.04 19.48 1.33
N ARG A 116 -7.74 18.74 2.21
CA ARG A 116 -8.83 19.30 3.03
C ARG A 116 -8.37 20.47 3.91
N ASN A 117 -7.21 20.34 4.55
CA ASN A 117 -6.71 21.36 5.48
C ASN A 117 -6.16 22.59 4.77
N GLN A 118 -5.63 22.43 3.55
CA GLN A 118 -5.04 23.52 2.78
C GLN A 118 -6.00 24.17 1.78
N THR A 119 -7.17 23.57 1.54
CA THR A 119 -8.19 24.16 0.66
C THR A 119 -8.87 25.31 1.38
N LEU A 120 -8.77 26.52 0.84
CA LEU A 120 -9.48 27.71 1.32
C LEU A 120 -10.99 27.50 1.20
N SER A 121 -11.74 27.63 2.29
CA SER A 121 -13.20 27.57 2.28
C SER A 121 -13.79 28.98 2.16
N LEU A 122 -14.23 29.33 0.95
CA LEU A 122 -14.98 30.56 0.69
C LEU A 122 -16.47 30.25 0.78
N ARG A 123 -17.13 30.70 1.86
CA ARG A 123 -18.58 30.57 2.01
C ARG A 123 -19.29 31.63 1.16
N ARG A 124 -20.43 31.28 0.55
CA ARG A 124 -21.22 32.19 -0.29
C ARG A 124 -21.71 33.41 0.51
N TYR A 125 -22.07 33.20 1.77
CA TYR A 125 -22.44 34.25 2.73
C TYR A 125 -21.63 34.02 4.01
N ARG A 126 -21.22 35.11 4.65
CA ARG A 126 -20.49 35.11 5.93
C ARG A 126 -21.35 35.72 7.01
#